data_AF-A0A821K281-F1
#
_entry.id   AF-A0A821K281-F1
#
_cell.length_a   1.000
_cell.length_b   1.000
_cell.length_c   1.000
_cell.angle_alpha   90.00
_cell.angle_beta   90.00
_cell.angle_gamma   90.00
#
_symmetry.space_group_name_H-M   'P 1'
#
loop_
_entity.id
_entity.type
_entity.pdbx_description
1 polymer ?
#
loop_
_entity_poly.entity_id
_entity_poly.type
_entity_poly.pdbx_seq_one_letter_code
_entity_poly.pdbx_strand_id
1 'polypeptide(L)'
;YGNAAAALYAYAWGKISRYDINVVGHSQLVGYPQLPDLQLQPQYPSVALLNWTTGEVDINNDQAVTTRTSDIDNQNIFSQAFMSKNNNRRWVLIINKRYTNVDVFLPGCTGGRMQIINEASAFGPATEVTLTLSRITLSPFAVAIVHMPAAENKL
;
A
#
# COMPACT_ATOMS: atom_id res chain seq x y z
N TYR A 1 14.08 -6.03 6.28
CA TYR A 1 13.13 -6.88 7.04
C TYR A 1 11.75 -6.25 7.11
N GLY A 2 11.60 -4.99 7.56
CA GLY A 2 10.30 -4.32 7.65
C GLY A 2 9.57 -4.09 6.32
N ASN A 3 10.30 -3.77 5.24
CA ASN A 3 9.73 -3.57 3.90
C ASN A 3 9.08 -4.82 3.30
N ALA A 4 9.68 -6.00 3.47
CA ALA A 4 9.09 -7.26 3.01
C ALA A 4 7.78 -7.60 3.74
N ALA A 5 7.74 -7.35 5.07
CA ALA A 5 6.52 -7.51 5.85
C ALA A 5 5.44 -6.50 5.44
N ALA A 6 5.80 -5.23 5.23
CA ALA A 6 4.87 -4.20 4.74
C ALA A 6 4.28 -4.57 3.37
N ALA A 7 5.10 -5.09 2.45
CA ALA A 7 4.65 -5.57 1.15
C ALA A 7 3.68 -6.76 1.26
N LEU A 8 3.92 -7.68 2.20
CA LEU A 8 3.02 -8.81 2.48
C LEU A 8 1.65 -8.33 2.99
N TYR A 9 1.62 -7.42 3.97
CA TYR A 9 0.38 -6.89 4.51
C TYR A 9 -0.40 -6.07 3.49
N ALA A 10 0.28 -5.23 2.70
CA ALA A 10 -0.34 -4.48 1.62
C ALA A 10 -0.92 -5.42 0.54
N TYR A 11 -0.23 -6.52 0.24
CA TYR A 11 -0.69 -7.53 -0.72
C TYR A 11 -1.94 -8.26 -0.20
N ALA A 12 -1.92 -8.69 1.06
CA ALA A 12 -3.06 -9.34 1.70
C ALA A 12 -4.28 -8.40 1.69
N TRP A 13 -4.10 -7.15 2.11
CA TRP A 13 -5.17 -6.16 2.10
C TRP A 13 -5.73 -5.93 0.68
N GLY A 14 -4.87 -5.68 -0.32
CA GLY A 14 -5.32 -5.43 -1.69
C GLY A 14 -6.00 -6.64 -2.35
N LYS A 15 -5.72 -7.86 -1.89
CA LYS A 15 -6.43 -9.07 -2.31
C LYS A 15 -7.81 -9.16 -1.67
N ILE A 16 -7.89 -8.89 -0.36
CA ILE A 16 -9.14 -8.95 0.41
C ILE A 16 -10.10 -7.85 -0.02
N SER A 17 -9.60 -6.66 -0.34
CA SER A 17 -10.40 -5.52 -0.79
C SER A 17 -11.16 -5.76 -2.09
N ARG A 18 -10.81 -6.80 -2.87
CA ARG A 18 -11.55 -7.20 -4.08
C ARG A 18 -12.90 -7.86 -3.79
N TYR A 19 -13.12 -8.30 -2.55
CA TYR A 19 -14.30 -9.05 -2.13
C TYR A 19 -15.27 -8.17 -1.32
N ASP A 20 -15.16 -6.85 -1.43
CA ASP A 20 -15.92 -5.87 -0.62
C ASP A 20 -15.79 -6.07 0.91
N ILE A 21 -14.72 -6.77 1.33
CA ILE A 21 -14.38 -6.94 2.73
C ILE A 21 -13.70 -5.65 3.19
N ASN A 22 -14.40 -4.91 4.06
CA ASN A 22 -13.99 -3.62 4.60
C ASN A 22 -13.40 -3.71 6.01
N VAL A 23 -13.42 -4.90 6.64
CA VAL A 23 -12.82 -5.16 7.95
C VAL A 23 -11.91 -6.38 7.87
N VAL A 24 -10.64 -6.22 8.22
CA VAL A 24 -9.65 -7.31 8.32
C VAL A 24 -9.06 -7.32 9.72
N GLY A 25 -9.44 -8.31 10.52
CA GLY A 25 -8.78 -8.59 11.81
C GLY A 25 -7.54 -9.45 11.59
N HIS A 26 -6.37 -8.98 12.04
CA HIS A 26 -5.15 -9.80 12.08
C HIS A 26 -5.03 -10.46 13.46
N SER A 27 -4.79 -11.76 13.51
CA SER A 27 -4.44 -12.47 14.75
C SER A 27 -2.93 -12.40 14.96
N GLN A 28 -2.49 -11.89 16.09
CA GLN A 28 -1.09 -11.80 16.48
C GLN A 28 -0.74 -12.88 17.51
N LEU A 29 0.42 -13.50 17.37
CA LEU A 29 1.04 -14.28 18.44
C LEU A 29 1.93 -13.33 19.28
N VAL A 30 1.36 -12.86 20.39
CA VAL A 30 2.04 -12.24 21.56
C VAL A 30 2.63 -10.83 21.35
N GLY A 31 1.97 -9.83 21.93
CA GLY A 31 2.64 -8.68 22.55
C GLY A 31 2.63 -8.92 24.06
N TYR A 32 3.63 -8.43 24.79
CA TYR A 32 3.67 -8.60 26.25
C TYR A 32 3.85 -7.24 26.95
N PRO A 33 3.11 -7.01 28.06
CA PRO A 33 3.30 -5.83 28.88
C PRO A 33 4.67 -5.87 29.56
N GLN A 34 5.06 -4.82 30.25
CA GLN A 34 6.28 -4.87 31.06
C GLN A 34 6.13 -5.99 32.11
N LEU A 35 6.97 -7.02 32.00
CA LEU A 35 7.04 -8.13 32.95
C LEU A 35 8.21 -7.82 33.91
N PRO A 36 7.95 -7.32 35.13
CA PRO A 36 8.99 -6.80 36.03
C PRO A 36 10.07 -7.84 36.35
N ASP A 37 9.66 -9.10 36.46
CA ASP A 37 10.53 -10.22 36.81
C ASP A 37 11.51 -10.60 35.69
N LEU A 38 11.16 -10.30 34.44
CA LEU A 38 11.97 -10.66 33.28
C LEU A 38 12.86 -9.50 32.80
N GLN A 39 12.66 -8.28 33.31
CA GLN A 39 13.39 -7.05 32.92
C GLN A 39 13.48 -6.81 31.40
N LEU A 40 12.62 -7.44 30.62
CA LEU A 40 12.56 -7.24 29.17
C LEU A 40 11.84 -5.92 28.88
N GLN A 41 12.34 -5.19 27.90
CA GLN A 41 11.63 -4.03 27.37
C GLN A 41 10.26 -4.50 26.84
N PRO A 42 9.16 -3.86 27.22
CA PRO A 42 7.83 -4.23 26.72
C PRO A 42 7.81 -4.15 25.20
N GLN A 43 7.18 -5.13 24.56
CA GLN A 43 7.09 -5.18 23.11
C GLN A 43 5.63 -5.14 22.66
N TYR A 44 5.26 -4.00 22.10
CA TYR A 44 3.97 -3.76 21.46
C TYR A 44 4.19 -3.54 19.97
N PRO A 45 4.41 -4.59 19.17
CA PRO A 45 4.57 -4.40 17.74
C PRO A 45 3.24 -3.89 17.17
N SER A 46 3.25 -2.71 16.54
CA SER A 46 2.07 -2.21 15.83
C SER A 46 1.94 -2.95 14.50
N VAL A 47 1.04 -3.93 14.44
CA VAL A 47 0.73 -4.69 13.20
C VAL A 47 -0.75 -4.60 12.82
N ALA A 48 -1.47 -3.62 13.35
CA ALA A 48 -2.77 -3.27 12.80
C ALA A 48 -2.59 -2.25 11.67
N LEU A 49 -3.28 -2.47 10.56
CA LEU A 49 -3.56 -1.44 9.54
C LEU A 49 -4.54 -0.37 10.07
N LEU A 50 -4.48 -0.10 11.38
CA LEU A 50 -5.39 0.71 12.17
C LEU A 50 -4.56 1.60 13.08
N ASN A 51 -5.00 2.85 13.25
CA ASN A 51 -4.58 3.66 14.37
C ASN A 51 -5.18 3.05 15.65
N TRP A 52 -4.36 2.54 16.57
CA TRP A 52 -4.83 1.85 17.78
C TRP A 52 -5.63 2.75 18.74
N THR A 53 -5.50 4.06 18.61
CA THR A 53 -6.20 5.06 19.43
C THR A 53 -7.58 5.41 18.86
N THR A 54 -7.76 5.35 17.53
CA THR A 54 -9.02 5.77 16.86
C THR A 54 -9.77 4.61 16.19
N GLY A 55 -9.14 3.46 15.99
CA GLY A 55 -9.75 2.31 15.31
C GLY A 55 -10.06 2.54 13.83
N GLU A 56 -9.55 3.63 13.24
CA GLU A 56 -9.86 4.00 11.86
C GLU A 56 -8.86 3.35 10.90
N VAL A 57 -9.41 2.67 9.89
CA VAL A 57 -8.73 2.53 8.60
C VAL A 57 -9.22 3.68 7.73
N ASP A 58 -8.36 4.63 7.38
CA ASP A 58 -8.75 5.63 6.36
C ASP A 58 -8.63 5.04 4.94
N ILE A 59 -9.36 3.95 4.71
CA ILE A 59 -9.80 3.53 3.38
C ILE A 59 -11.22 4.02 3.22
N ASN A 60 -11.36 5.35 3.21
CA ASN A 60 -12.52 6.08 2.72
C ASN A 60 -13.25 5.26 1.63
N ASN A 61 -14.30 4.53 1.99
CA ASN A 61 -15.25 3.67 1.23
C ASN A 61 -15.13 3.55 -0.31
N ASP A 62 -13.91 3.46 -0.84
CA ASP A 62 -13.56 3.47 -2.25
C ASP A 62 -13.66 2.03 -2.76
N GLN A 63 -14.24 1.89 -3.94
CA GLN A 63 -14.51 0.59 -4.51
C GLN A 63 -13.31 0.11 -5.31
N ALA A 64 -12.92 -1.15 -5.08
CA ALA A 64 -11.94 -1.82 -5.91
C ALA A 64 -12.50 -1.96 -7.33
N VAL A 65 -11.77 -1.48 -8.33
CA VAL A 65 -12.16 -1.60 -9.74
C VAL A 65 -11.37 -2.71 -10.43
N THR A 66 -11.91 -3.21 -11.54
CA THR A 66 -11.22 -4.22 -12.35
C THR A 66 -9.85 -3.68 -12.77
N THR A 67 -8.80 -4.36 -12.33
CA THR A 67 -7.41 -3.96 -12.58
C THR A 67 -6.73 -5.06 -13.39
N ARG A 68 -6.13 -4.69 -14.52
CA ARG A 68 -5.34 -5.60 -15.35
C ARG A 68 -3.87 -5.27 -15.21
N THR A 69 -3.10 -6.26 -14.79
CA THR A 69 -1.65 -6.18 -14.67
C THR A 69 -1.05 -7.09 -15.72
N SER A 70 -0.19 -6.54 -16.59
CA SER A 70 0.59 -7.34 -17.52
C SER A 70 2.00 -7.46 -16.96
N ASP A 71 2.35 -8.65 -16.49
CA ASP A 71 3.62 -8.95 -15.87
C ASP A 71 3.99 -10.40 -16.25
N ILE A 72 5.28 -10.67 -16.43
CA ILE A 72 5.75 -12.01 -16.78
C ILE A 72 5.36 -12.96 -15.63
N ASP A 73 4.56 -13.97 -15.96
CA ASP A 73 3.97 -14.94 -15.05
C ASP A 73 3.15 -14.35 -13.88
N ASN A 74 2.81 -13.05 -13.92
CA ASN A 74 2.12 -12.33 -12.85
C ASN A 74 2.83 -12.40 -11.48
N GLN A 75 4.17 -12.54 -11.48
CA GLN A 75 4.96 -12.83 -10.27
C GLN A 75 5.70 -11.65 -9.67
N ASN A 76 5.98 -10.59 -10.43
CA ASN A 76 6.83 -9.49 -9.99
C ASN A 76 6.07 -8.39 -9.29
N ILE A 77 4.89 -8.04 -9.76
CA ILE A 77 4.10 -6.97 -9.16
C ILE A 77 2.68 -7.41 -8.81
N PHE A 78 2.13 -6.76 -7.80
CA PHE A 78 0.71 -6.77 -7.53
C PHE A 78 0.18 -5.36 -7.71
N SER A 79 -0.99 -5.23 -8.33
CA SER A 79 -1.68 -3.95 -8.37
C SER A 79 -3.19 -4.08 -8.19
N GLN A 80 -3.77 -3.06 -7.57
CA GLN A 80 -5.21 -2.91 -7.40
C GLN A 80 -5.57 -1.43 -7.49
N ALA A 81 -6.47 -1.09 -8.41
CA ALA A 81 -7.02 0.25 -8.55
C ALA A 81 -8.31 0.39 -7.72
N PHE A 82 -8.53 1.62 -7.25
CA PHE A 82 -9.65 2.03 -6.43
C PHE A 82 -10.24 3.32 -6.97
N MET A 83 -11.54 3.47 -6.80
CA MET A 83 -12.28 4.66 -7.20
C MET A 83 -13.33 5.00 -6.15
N SER A 84 -13.45 6.28 -5.83
CA SER A 84 -14.53 6.75 -4.97
C SER A 84 -15.88 6.61 -5.66
N LYS A 85 -16.95 6.44 -4.88
CA LYS A 85 -18.34 6.35 -5.39
C LYS A 85 -18.74 7.48 -6.32
N ASN A 86 -18.12 8.65 -6.15
CA ASN A 86 -18.42 9.87 -6.90
C ASN A 86 -17.46 10.07 -8.09
N ASN A 87 -16.58 9.11 -8.37
CA ASN A 87 -15.52 9.14 -9.40
C ASN A 87 -14.52 10.31 -9.31
N ASN A 88 -14.56 11.10 -8.22
CA ASN A 88 -13.70 12.26 -8.01
C ASN A 88 -12.29 11.91 -7.51
N ARG A 89 -12.11 10.71 -6.95
CA ARG A 89 -10.82 10.19 -6.49
C ARG A 89 -10.55 8.83 -7.11
N ARG A 90 -9.37 8.71 -7.71
CA ARG A 90 -8.87 7.48 -8.31
C ARG A 90 -7.44 7.27 -7.82
N TRP A 91 -7.14 6.06 -7.37
CA TRP A 91 -5.79 5.72 -6.95
C TRP A 91 -5.48 4.25 -7.19
N VAL A 92 -4.19 3.92 -7.25
CA VAL A 92 -3.72 2.57 -7.53
C VAL A 92 -2.70 2.17 -6.48
N LEU A 93 -2.96 1.04 -5.81
CA LEU A 93 -1.97 0.33 -5.00
C LEU A 93 -1.07 -0.49 -5.92
N ILE A 94 0.24 -0.34 -5.80
CA ILE A 94 1.23 -1.10 -6.55
C ILE A 94 2.28 -1.63 -5.56
N ILE A 95 2.60 -2.92 -5.66
CA ILE A 95 3.52 -3.59 -4.74
C ILE A 95 4.54 -4.35 -5.58
N ASN A 96 5.82 -4.11 -5.29
CA ASN A 96 6.90 -4.94 -5.79
C ASN A 96 7.04 -6.20 -4.92
N LYS A 97 6.89 -7.39 -5.51
CA LYS A 97 7.05 -8.69 -4.84
C LYS A 97 8.48 -9.22 -4.87
N ARG A 98 9.39 -8.53 -5.56
CA ARG A 98 10.76 -9.00 -5.80
C ARG A 98 11.76 -8.26 -4.93
N TYR A 99 12.87 -8.94 -4.64
CA TYR A 99 14.06 -8.34 -4.03
C TYR A 99 14.95 -7.65 -5.08
N THR A 100 14.35 -7.06 -6.11
CA THR A 100 15.03 -6.35 -7.21
C THR A 100 14.20 -5.15 -7.62
N ASN A 101 14.81 -4.16 -8.26
CA ASN A 101 14.07 -3.05 -8.84
C ASN A 101 13.11 -3.58 -9.93
N VAL A 102 11.90 -3.04 -9.97
CA VAL A 102 10.91 -3.33 -11.01
C VAL A 102 10.39 -2.03 -11.59
N ASP A 103 10.44 -1.90 -12.91
CA ASP A 103 9.82 -0.79 -13.61
C ASP A 103 8.37 -1.10 -13.92
N VAL A 104 7.49 -0.17 -13.57
CA VAL A 104 6.05 -0.26 -13.79
C VAL A 104 5.64 0.86 -14.73
N PHE A 105 4.95 0.50 -15.81
CA PHE A 105 4.28 1.45 -16.67
C PHE A 105 2.84 1.63 -16.22
N LEU A 106 2.49 2.84 -15.79
CA LEU A 106 1.15 3.21 -15.33
C LEU A 106 0.61 4.35 -16.22
N PRO A 107 -0.29 4.07 -17.17
CA PRO A 107 -0.80 5.09 -18.08
C PRO A 107 -1.67 6.11 -17.35
N GLY A 108 -1.54 7.39 -17.73
CA GLY A 108 -2.39 8.47 -17.24
C GLY A 108 -2.08 8.94 -15.81
N CYS A 109 -0.96 8.52 -15.21
CA CYS A 109 -0.54 8.95 -13.88
C CYS A 109 0.26 10.26 -13.87
N THR A 110 0.66 10.78 -15.03
CA THR A 110 1.39 12.05 -15.15
C THR A 110 0.56 13.20 -14.58
N GLY A 111 1.16 14.01 -13.69
CA GLY A 111 0.46 15.03 -12.91
C GLY A 111 -0.21 14.50 -11.63
N GLY A 112 -0.15 13.18 -11.40
CA GLY A 112 -0.59 12.53 -10.17
C GLY A 112 0.44 12.62 -9.04
N ARG A 113 0.04 12.13 -7.87
CA ARG A 113 0.90 12.07 -6.67
C ARG A 113 1.13 10.62 -6.26
N MET A 114 2.37 10.26 -6.00
CA MET A 114 2.76 8.95 -5.52
C MET A 114 3.27 9.06 -4.08
N GLN A 115 2.76 8.20 -3.20
CA GLN A 115 3.33 7.96 -1.89
C GLN A 115 4.00 6.59 -1.91
N ILE A 116 5.27 6.52 -1.52
CA ILE A 116 6.05 5.29 -1.54
C ILE A 116 6.66 5.00 -0.18
N ILE A 117 6.54 3.74 0.24
CA ILE A 117 7.24 3.17 1.40
C ILE A 117 8.21 2.14 0.86
N ASN A 118 9.48 2.30 1.19
CA ASN A 118 10.55 1.38 0.82
C ASN A 118 11.58 1.27 1.96
N GLU A 119 12.72 0.62 1.71
CA GLU A 119 13.78 0.48 2.70
C GLU A 119 14.34 1.84 3.18
N ALA A 120 14.43 2.84 2.30
CA ALA A 120 14.91 4.18 2.66
C ALA A 120 13.91 4.93 3.56
N SER A 121 12.62 4.63 3.46
CA SER A 121 11.60 5.19 4.36
C SER A 121 11.75 4.68 5.80
N ALA A 122 12.33 3.47 5.99
CA ALA A 122 12.50 2.83 7.31
C ALA A 122 11.22 2.93 8.19
N PHE A 123 11.29 3.63 9.32
CA PHE A 123 10.15 3.93 10.20
C PHE A 123 9.61 5.36 10.05
N GLY A 124 10.12 6.10 9.07
CA GLY A 124 9.69 7.45 8.72
C GLY A 124 8.42 7.48 7.87
N PRO A 125 7.91 8.68 7.58
CA PRO A 125 6.72 8.85 6.75
C PRO A 125 6.97 8.37 5.31
N ALA A 126 5.88 8.03 4.60
CA ALA A 126 5.94 7.73 3.19
C ALA A 126 6.54 8.90 2.41
N THR A 127 7.40 8.60 1.44
CA THR A 127 7.97 9.63 0.56
C THR A 127 6.93 10.01 -0.48
N GLU A 128 6.64 11.30 -0.62
CA GLU A 128 5.69 11.82 -1.61
C GLU A 128 6.42 12.37 -2.84
N VAL A 129 5.97 11.97 -4.03
CA VAL A 129 6.57 12.32 -5.32
C VAL A 129 5.48 12.68 -6.31
N THR A 130 5.62 13.82 -6.98
CA THR A 130 4.78 14.16 -8.14
C THR A 130 5.25 13.40 -9.37
N LEU A 131 4.35 12.66 -10.03
CA LEU A 131 4.68 11.87 -11.19
C LEU A 131 4.74 12.73 -12.45
N THR A 132 5.92 12.84 -13.05
CA THR A 132 6.11 13.55 -14.33
C THR A 132 6.10 12.62 -15.54
N LEU A 133 6.30 11.31 -15.31
CA LEU A 133 6.34 10.27 -16.33
C LEU A 133 5.34 9.18 -16.01
N SER A 134 4.92 8.44 -17.04
CA SER A 134 4.08 7.24 -16.90
C SER A 134 4.86 5.99 -16.49
N ARG A 135 6.15 6.10 -16.20
CA ARG A 135 7.02 5.01 -15.77
C ARG A 135 7.52 5.27 -14.35
N ILE A 136 7.37 4.27 -13.49
CA ILE A 136 7.70 4.33 -12.07
C ILE A 136 8.67 3.19 -11.77
N THR A 137 9.82 3.49 -11.17
CA THR A 137 10.75 2.45 -10.70
C THR A 137 10.48 2.16 -9.23
N LEU A 138 10.13 0.92 -8.92
CA LEU A 138 9.89 0.45 -7.56
C LEU A 138 11.12 -0.29 -7.05
N SER A 139 11.67 0.19 -5.93
CA SER A 139 12.74 -0.49 -5.18
C SER A 139 12.28 -1.86 -4.64
N PRO A 140 13.21 -2.72 -4.17
CA PRO A 140 12.86 -4.02 -3.60
C PRO A 140 11.80 -3.92 -2.50
N PHE A 141 10.73 -4.70 -2.63
CA PHE A 141 9.59 -4.72 -1.70
C PHE A 141 8.92 -3.35 -1.45
N ALA A 142 9.05 -2.40 -2.39
CA ALA A 142 8.38 -1.12 -2.27
C ALA A 142 6.85 -1.26 -2.40
N VAL A 143 6.15 -0.48 -1.59
CA VAL A 143 4.69 -0.29 -1.66
C VAL A 143 4.44 1.14 -2.09
N ALA A 144 3.69 1.31 -3.18
CA ALA A 144 3.35 2.62 -3.73
C ALA A 144 1.83 2.79 -3.81
N ILE A 145 1.35 3.95 -3.39
CA ILE A 145 -0.01 4.45 -3.61
C ILE A 145 0.11 5.58 -4.63
N VAL A 146 -0.51 5.42 -5.79
CA VAL A 146 -0.52 6.43 -6.83
C VAL A 146 -1.91 7.04 -6.95
N HIS A 147 -2.05 8.30 -6.55
CA HIS A 147 -3.23 9.11 -6.83
C HIS A 147 -3.16 9.62 -8.26
N MET A 148 -4.17 9.27 -9.05
CA MET A 148 -4.28 9.72 -10.43
C MET A 148 -4.62 11.22 -10.45
N PRO A 149 -4.16 11.97 -11.47
CA PRO A 149 -4.63 13.34 -11.67
C PRO A 149 -6.16 13.37 -11.83
N ALA A 150 -6.76 14.53 -11.53
CA ALA A 150 -8.15 14.78 -11.84
C ALA A 150 -8.39 14.47 -13.33
N ALA A 151 -9.54 13.88 -13.67
CA ALA A 151 -9.85 13.64 -15.06
C ALA A 151 -9.94 14.99 -15.78
N GLU A 152 -9.06 15.22 -16.75
CA GLU A 152 -9.26 16.33 -17.68
C GLU A 152 -10.55 16.05 -18.45
N ASN A 153 -11.55 16.91 -18.26
CA ASN A 153 -12.69 16.99 -19.16
C ASN A 153 -12.14 17.33 -20.54
N LYS A 154 -11.97 16.32 -21.40
CA LYS A 154 -11.77 16.58 -22.83
C LYS A 154 -13.08 17.19 -23.34
N LEU A 155 -13.01 18.47 -23.67
CA LEU A 155 -14.02 19.24 -24.43
C LEU A 155 -14.26 18.60 -25.80
#